data_AF-A0A7X8Z043-F1
#
_entry.id   AF-A0A7X8Z043-F1
#
_cell.length_a   1.000
_cell.length_b   1.000
_cell.length_c   1.000
_cell.angle_alpha   90.00
_cell.angle_beta   90.00
_cell.angle_gamma   90.00
#
_symmetry.space_group_name_H-M   'P 1'
#
loop_
_entity.id
_entity.type
_entity.pdbx_description
1 polymer ?
#
loop_
_entity_poly.entity_id
_entity_poly.type
_entity_poly.pdbx_seq_one_letter_code
_entity_poly.pdbx_strand_id
1 'polypeptide(L)' 'MTRQQIRTVITETMKKKNISDRDLSRKSDVSVQAIQRFLAARDEVSTPVIMRLLKALEIDTR' A
#
# COMPACT_ATOMS: atom_id res chain seq x y z
N MET A 1 -10.72 -6.71 6.44
CA MET A 1 -10.21 -5.38 6.87
C MET A 1 -10.90 -4.28 6.07
N THR A 2 -11.15 -3.12 6.67
CA THR A 2 -11.62 -1.92 5.96
C THR A 2 -10.47 -1.22 5.22
N ARG A 3 -10.76 -0.36 4.25
CA ARG A 3 -9.72 0.40 3.53
C ARG A 3 -8.87 1.27 4.45
N GLN A 4 -9.48 1.83 5.50
CA GLN A 4 -8.77 2.60 6.52
C GLN A 4 -7.78 1.71 7.30
N GLN A 5 -8.21 0.52 7.73
CA GLN A 5 -7.33 -0.43 8.41
C GLN A 5 -6.16 -0.85 7.51
N ILE A 6 -6.44 -1.15 6.23
CA ILE A 6 -5.42 -1.52 5.25
C ILE A 6 -4.38 -0.40 5.09
N ARG A 7 -4.83 0.85 5.01
CA ARG A 7 -3.92 2.00 4.92
C ARG A 7 -3.03 2.11 6.15
N THR A 8 -3.59 1.98 7.35
CA THR A 8 -2.82 1.98 8.59
C THR A 8 -1.75 0.89 8.58
N VAL A 9 -2.14 -0.35 8.26
CA VAL A 9 -1.22 -1.49 8.23
C VAL A 9 -0.10 -1.29 7.19
N ILE A 10 -0.44 -0.79 6.00
CA ILE A 10 0.55 -0.48 4.95
C ILE A 10 1.52 0.59 5.45
N THR A 11 1.04 1.71 5.98
CA THR A 11 1.88 2.81 6.47
C THR A 11 2.81 2.37 7.60
N GLU A 12 2.28 1.62 8.58
CA GLU A 12 3.07 1.10 9.70
C GLU A 12 4.13 0.10 9.23
N THR A 13 3.77 -0.78 8.28
CA THR A 13 4.70 -1.76 7.72
C THR A 13 5.81 -1.08 6.92
N MET A 14 5.47 -0.07 6.12
CA MET A 14 6.46 0.74 5.41
C MET A 14 7.44 1.40 6.38
N LYS A 15 6.93 2.01 7.46
CA LYS A 15 7.76 2.63 8.50
C LYS A 15 8.67 1.61 9.19
N LYS A 16 8.11 0.44 9.57
CA LYS A 16 8.86 -0.64 10.24
C LYS A 16 9.97 -1.23 9.37
N LYS A 17 9.71 -1.40 8.07
CA LYS A 17 10.67 -1.94 7.10
C LYS A 17 11.56 -0.86 6.47
N ASN A 18 11.41 0.40 6.85
CA ASN A 18 12.09 1.57 6.24
C ASN A 18 11.95 1.62 4.71
N ILE A 19 10.75 1.35 4.20
CA ILE A 19 10.40 1.31 2.78
C ILE A 19 9.82 2.66 2.36
N SER A 20 10.37 3.27 1.31
CA SER A 20 9.80 4.49 0.72
C SER A 20 8.68 4.19 -0.28
N ASP A 21 7.88 5.19 -0.65
CA ASP A 21 6.87 5.07 -1.71
C ASP A 21 7.46 4.56 -3.04
N ARG A 22 8.71 4.96 -3.36
CA ARG A 22 9.42 4.51 -4.58
C ARG A 22 9.77 3.03 -4.50
N ASP A 23 10.21 2.57 -3.34
CA ASP A 23 10.56 1.17 -3.14
C ASP A 23 9.31 0.29 -3.19
N LEU A 24 8.22 0.74 -2.56
CA LEU A 24 6.93 0.06 -2.64
C LEU A 24 6.40 0.02 -4.08
N SER A 25 6.55 1.12 -4.83
CA SER A 25 6.19 1.18 -6.25
C SER A 25 6.91 0.10 -7.06
N ARG A 26 8.23 -0.02 -6.89
CA ARG A 26 9.05 -1.05 -7.56
C ARG A 26 8.66 -2.47 -7.16
N LYS A 27 8.36 -2.71 -5.88
CA LYS A 27 7.99 -4.04 -5.38
C LYS A 27 6.58 -4.47 -5.78
N SER A 28 5.65 -3.53 -5.93
CA SER A 28 4.22 -3.81 -6.17
C SER A 28 3.79 -3.66 -7.63
N ASP A 29 4.65 -3.11 -8.50
CA ASP A 29 4.29 -2.71 -9.86
C ASP A 29 3.06 -1.77 -9.87
N VAL A 30 3.06 -0.81 -8.95
CA VAL A 30 2.05 0.24 -8.80
C VAL A 30 2.75 1.59 -8.87
N SER A 31 2.17 2.56 -9.58
CA SER A 31 2.79 3.90 -9.68
C SER A 31 2.84 4.60 -8.31
N VAL A 32 3.91 5.38 -8.09
CA VAL A 32 4.08 6.20 -6.87
C VAL A 32 2.86 7.10 -6.65
N GLN A 33 2.29 7.67 -7.72
CA GLN A 33 1.09 8.51 -7.62
C GLN A 33 -0.13 7.74 -7.09
N ALA A 34 -0.34 6.49 -7.53
CA ALA A 34 -1.45 5.67 -7.04
C ALA A 34 -1.27 5.29 -5.57
N ILE A 35 -0.03 5.00 -5.15
CA ILE A 35 0.31 4.77 -3.73
C ILE A 35 0.00 6.01 -2.90
N GLN A 36 0.49 7.18 -3.33
CA GLN A 36 0.26 8.44 -2.62
C GLN A 36 -1.22 8.79 -2.52
N ARG A 37 -2.00 8.61 -3.60
CA ARG A 37 -3.46 8.82 -3.58
C ARG A 37 -4.16 7.86 -2.60
N PHE A 38 -3.73 6.61 -2.55
CA PHE A 38 -4.24 5.63 -1.60
C PHE A 38 -3.94 6.03 -0.15
N LEU A 39 -2.69 6.39 0.14
CA LEU A 39 -2.23 6.79 1.48
C LEU A 39 -2.84 8.14 1.92
N ALA A 40 -3.12 9.04 0.98
CA ALA A 40 -3.75 10.33 1.24
C ALA A 40 -5.29 10.25 1.37
N ALA A 41 -5.86 9.06 1.48
CA ALA A 41 -7.30 8.85 1.65
C ALA A 41 -8.21 9.36 0.53
N ARG A 42 -7.69 9.49 -0.69
CA ARG A 42 -8.48 9.95 -1.84
C ARG A 42 -9.34 8.86 -2.49
N ASP A 43 -9.29 7.62 -1.98
CA ASP A 43 -10.10 6.45 -2.38
C ASP A 43 -10.11 6.04 -3.87
N GLU A 44 -9.25 6.67 -4.69
CA GLU A 44 -9.18 6.50 -6.15
C GLU A 44 -8.56 5.18 -6.65
N VAL A 45 -8.09 4.29 -5.78
CA VAL A 45 -7.46 3.02 -6.19
C VAL A 45 -8.41 1.84 -6.10
N SER A 46 -8.31 0.98 -7.12
CA SER A 46 -9.07 -0.26 -7.23
C SER A 46 -8.55 -1.33 -6.25
N THR A 47 -9.42 -2.25 -5.87
CA THR A 47 -9.08 -3.39 -4.98
C THR A 47 -7.87 -4.19 -5.47
N PRO A 48 -7.68 -4.48 -6.77
CA PRO A 48 -6.47 -5.16 -7.26
C PRO A 48 -5.17 -4.41 -6.94
N VAL A 49 -5.17 -3.08 -6.99
CA VAL A 49 -3.99 -2.27 -6.62
C VAL A 49 -3.68 -2.45 -5.13
N ILE A 50 -4.70 -2.39 -4.29
CA ILE A 50 -4.56 -2.59 -2.83
C ILE A 50 -3.96 -3.97 -2.53
N MET A 51 -4.44 -5.02 -3.20
CA MET A 51 -3.91 -6.38 -3.05
C MET A 51 -2.44 -6.49 -3.46
N ARG A 52 -2.01 -5.80 -4.53
CA ARG A 52 -0.60 -5.76 -4.93
C ARG A 52 0.28 -5.08 -3.88
N LEU A 53 -0.19 -3.99 -3.28
CA LEU A 53 0.54 -3.30 -2.20
C LEU A 53 0.71 -4.19 -0.97
N LEU A 54 -0.34 -4.89 -0.57
CA LEU A 54 -0.30 -5.83 0.57
C LEU A 54 0.66 -6.99 0.30
N LYS A 55 0.60 -7.57 -0.90
CA LYS A 55 1.52 -8.64 -1.32
C LYS A 55 2.98 -8.17 -1.33
N ALA A 56 3.25 -6.98 -1.85
CA ALA A 56 4.60 -6.40 -1.91
C ALA A 56 5.23 -6.14 -0.54
N LEU A 57 4.39 -5.95 0.48
CA LEU A 57 4.80 -5.78 1.87
C LEU A 57 4.76 -7.09 2.68
N GLU A 58 4.37 -8.20 2.05
CA GLU A 58 4.20 -9.51 2.69
C GLU A 58 3.20 -9.46 3.86
N ILE A 59 2.14 -8.65 3.72
CA ILE A 59 1.06 -8.55 4.70
C ILE A 59 0.04 -9.63 4.38
N ASP A 60 -0.15 -10.55 5.31
CA ASP A 60 -1.17 -11.58 5.18
C ASP A 60 -2.57 -10.97 5.39
N THR A 61 -3.52 -11.37 4.55
CA THR A 61 -4.90 -10.84 4.55
C THR A 61 -5.94 -11.90 4.89
N ARG A 62 -5.48 -13.09 5.27
CA ARG A 62 -6.31 -14.24 5.69
C ARG A 62 -7.02 -13.99 7.01
#